data_AF-A0AAT9HNK5-F1
#
_entry.id   AF-A0AAT9HNK5-F1
#
_cell.length_a   1.000
_cell.length_b   1.000
_cell.length_c   1.000
_cell.angle_alpha   90.00
_cell.angle_beta   90.00
_cell.angle_gamma   90.00
#
_symmetry.space_group_name_H-M   'P 1'
#
loop_
_entity.id
_entity.type
_entity.pdbx_description
1 polymer ?
#
loop_
_entity_poly.entity_id
_entity_poly.type
_entity_poly.pdbx_seq_one_letter_code
_entity_poly.pdbx_strand_id
1 'polypeptide(L)'
;MERHTRAEVEPGLAAGNTVRIWITADGEMTDPPLTPKEIRSRSMGWALLAAIGVALTGAAAHAATGLAVRRRNLADWDTAWARTAPRWTTPT
;
A
#
# COMPACT_ATOMS: atom_id res chain seq x y z
N MET A 1 -19.42 -15.43 51.02
CA MET A 1 -18.02 -14.98 50.83
C MET A 1 -18.07 -13.88 49.78
N GLU A 2 -18.03 -12.60 50.19
CA GLU A 2 -18.04 -11.48 49.25
C GLU A 2 -16.67 -11.34 48.59
N ARG A 3 -16.62 -11.27 47.26
CA ARG A 3 -15.38 -11.11 46.49
C ARG A 3 -15.31 -9.67 46.00
N HIS A 4 -14.44 -8.87 46.61
CA HIS A 4 -14.19 -7.50 46.17
C HIS A 4 -13.07 -7.50 45.12
N THR A 5 -13.37 -7.03 43.91
CA THR A 5 -12.37 -6.75 42.87
C THR A 5 -11.96 -5.29 42.97
N ARG A 6 -10.64 -5.04 43.00
CA ARG A 6 -10.06 -3.69 43.00
C ARG A 6 -9.57 -3.37 41.58
N ALA A 7 -10.01 -2.24 41.05
CA ALA A 7 -9.50 -1.69 39.79
C ALA A 7 -8.85 -0.34 40.09
N GLU A 8 -7.60 -0.16 39.66
CA GLU A 8 -6.89 1.12 39.76
C GLU A 8 -7.51 2.09 38.76
N VAL A 9 -7.97 3.25 39.23
CA VAL A 9 -8.57 4.31 38.41
C VAL A 9 -7.67 5.54 38.45
N GLU A 10 -7.54 6.19 37.30
CA GLU A 10 -6.78 7.43 37.17
C GLU A 10 -7.38 8.52 38.09
N PRO A 11 -6.56 9.32 38.81
CA PRO A 11 -7.06 10.22 39.85
C PRO A 11 -7.95 11.30 39.22
N GLY A 12 -9.27 11.20 39.44
CA GLY A 12 -10.25 12.16 38.91
C GLY A 12 -11.61 11.57 38.51
N LEU A 13 -11.78 10.24 38.52
CA LEU A 13 -13.07 9.63 38.22
C LEU A 13 -14.02 9.65 39.45
N ALA A 14 -15.15 10.35 39.33
CA ALA A 14 -16.18 10.38 40.35
C ALA A 14 -16.85 9.01 40.54
N ALA A 15 -17.27 8.71 41.77
CA ALA A 15 -17.99 7.48 42.11
C ALA A 15 -19.31 7.37 41.30
N GLY A 16 -19.52 6.22 40.64
CA GLY A 16 -20.70 5.95 39.80
C GLY A 16 -20.39 5.75 38.31
N ASN A 17 -19.14 5.90 37.87
CA ASN A 17 -18.78 5.72 36.47
C ASN A 17 -18.72 4.24 36.09
N THR A 18 -19.40 3.86 35.01
CA THR A 18 -19.47 2.46 34.56
C THR A 18 -18.19 2.10 33.80
N VAL A 19 -17.28 1.38 34.44
CA VAL A 19 -16.05 0.89 33.81
C VAL A 19 -16.35 -0.44 33.12
N ARG A 20 -16.13 -0.49 31.80
CA ARG A 20 -16.34 -1.69 30.98
C ARG A 20 -15.06 -2.53 30.99
N ILE A 21 -15.12 -3.68 31.66
CA ILE A 21 -14.03 -4.65 31.75
C ILE A 21 -14.37 -5.81 30.81
N TRP A 22 -13.38 -6.28 30.04
CA TRP A 22 -13.53 -7.41 29.12
C TRP A 22 -13.02 -8.70 29.79
N ILE A 23 -13.87 -9.72 29.81
CA ILE A 23 -13.60 -11.04 30.38
C ILE A 23 -13.89 -12.09 29.30
N THR A 24 -13.09 -13.15 29.23
CA THR A 24 -13.40 -14.33 28.41
C THR A 24 -14.50 -15.17 29.04
N ALA A 25 -15.07 -16.10 28.27
CA ALA A 25 -16.09 -17.04 28.74
C ALA A 25 -15.63 -17.87 29.95
N ASP A 26 -14.32 -18.03 30.13
CA ASP A 26 -13.70 -18.75 31.24
C ASP A 26 -13.33 -17.86 32.44
N GLY A 27 -13.66 -16.56 32.39
CA GLY A 27 -13.46 -15.62 33.50
C GLY A 27 -12.06 -15.03 33.62
N GLU A 28 -11.20 -15.22 32.61
CA GLU A 28 -9.86 -14.65 32.56
C GLU A 28 -9.89 -13.22 31.98
N MET A 29 -9.03 -12.36 32.52
CA MET A 29 -8.90 -10.96 32.11
C MET A 29 -8.08 -10.88 30.82
N THR A 30 -8.67 -10.44 29.72
CA THR A 30 -7.96 -10.30 28.44
C THR A 30 -7.70 -8.86 28.08
N ASP A 31 -6.66 -8.65 27.30
CA ASP A 31 -6.44 -7.38 26.61
C ASP A 31 -7.67 -7.01 25.75
N PRO A 32 -7.95 -5.70 25.61
CA PRO A 32 -9.14 -5.23 24.92
C PRO A 32 -9.21 -5.74 23.48
N PRO A 33 -10.41 -6.13 22.99
CA PRO A 33 -10.57 -6.58 21.62
C PRO A 33 -10.14 -5.48 20.64
N LEU A 34 -9.32 -5.86 19.64
CA LEU A 34 -8.85 -4.98 18.56
C LEU A 34 -10.00 -4.12 18.04
N THR A 35 -9.85 -2.80 18.15
CA THR A 35 -10.93 -1.88 17.85
C THR A 35 -11.18 -1.86 16.33
N PRO A 36 -12.43 -1.62 15.86
CA PRO A 36 -12.74 -1.49 14.43
C PRO A 36 -11.88 -0.45 13.68
N LYS A 37 -11.24 0.47 14.42
CA LYS A 37 -10.31 1.48 13.92
C LYS A 37 -8.99 0.87 13.45
N GLU A 38 -8.50 -0.20 14.09
CA GLU A 38 -7.26 -0.89 13.71
C GLU A 38 -7.45 -1.81 12.50
N ILE A 39 -8.59 -2.50 12.39
CA ILE A 39 -8.95 -3.30 11.20
C ILE A 39 -9.11 -2.38 9.98
N ARG A 40 -9.75 -1.21 10.17
CA ARG A 40 -9.90 -0.20 9.13
C ARG A 40 -8.56 0.38 8.70
N SER A 41 -7.65 0.65 9.65
CA SER A 41 -6.30 1.15 9.39
C SER A 41 -5.49 0.19 8.51
N ARG A 42 -5.46 -1.11 8.87
CA ARG A 42 -4.73 -2.12 8.07
C ARG A 42 -5.33 -2.30 6.68
N SER A 43 -6.66 -2.38 6.58
CA SER A 43 -7.35 -2.55 5.29
C SER A 43 -7.13 -1.34 4.36
N MET A 44 -7.18 -0.12 4.91
CA MET A 44 -6.85 1.10 4.16
C MET A 44 -5.38 1.14 3.75
N GLY A 45 -4.45 0.67 4.59
CA GLY A 45 -3.04 0.57 4.26
C GLY A 45 -2.79 -0.37 3.07
N TRP A 46 -3.37 -1.58 3.10
CA TRP A 46 -3.26 -2.52 1.98
C TRP A 46 -3.94 -2.01 0.71
N ALA A 47 -5.10 -1.37 0.82
CA ALA A 47 -5.78 -0.76 -0.33
C ALA A 47 -4.92 0.33 -0.99
N LEU A 48 -4.29 1.20 -0.19
CA LEU A 48 -3.39 2.23 -0.68
C LEU A 48 -2.14 1.63 -1.33
N LEU A 49 -1.51 0.65 -0.68
CA LEU A 49 -0.34 -0.06 -1.23
C LEU A 49 -0.66 -0.75 -2.55
N ALA A 50 -1.82 -1.42 -2.64
CA ALA A 50 -2.27 -2.05 -3.87
C ALA A 50 -2.53 -1.01 -4.97
N ALA A 51 -3.20 0.10 -4.66
CA ALA A 51 -3.45 1.17 -5.63
C ALA A 51 -2.15 1.79 -6.16
N ILE A 52 -1.21 2.12 -5.27
CA ILE A 52 0.11 2.63 -5.65
C ILE A 52 0.88 1.58 -6.47
N GLY A 53 0.88 0.32 -6.04
CA GLY A 53 1.54 -0.77 -6.73
C GLY A 53 1.04 -0.93 -8.16
N VAL A 54 -0.28 -1.00 -8.36
CA VAL A 54 -0.89 -1.10 -9.69
C VAL A 54 -0.52 0.09 -10.58
N ALA A 55 -0.59 1.32 -10.04
CA ALA A 55 -0.22 2.51 -10.79
C ALA A 55 1.26 2.52 -11.22
N LEU A 56 2.16 2.19 -10.30
CA LEU A 56 3.61 2.12 -10.58
C LEU A 56 3.94 1.00 -11.57
N THR A 57 3.36 -0.19 -11.41
CA THR A 57 3.56 -1.30 -12.34
C THR A 57 3.05 -0.96 -13.74
N GLY A 58 1.87 -0.34 -13.84
CA GLY A 58 1.32 0.12 -15.12
C GLY A 58 2.21 1.15 -15.80
N ALA A 59 2.66 2.16 -15.05
CA ALA A 59 3.58 3.19 -15.55
C ALA A 59 4.92 2.59 -16.01
N ALA A 60 5.49 1.67 -15.23
CA ALA A 60 6.73 0.98 -15.57
C ALA A 60 6.58 0.13 -16.83
N ALA A 61 5.49 -0.64 -16.95
CA ALA A 61 5.21 -1.47 -18.12
C ALA A 61 5.04 -0.60 -19.38
N HIS A 62 4.32 0.52 -19.27
CA HIS A 62 4.13 1.45 -20.37
C HIS A 62 5.46 2.08 -20.81
N ALA A 63 6.25 2.59 -19.87
CA ALA A 63 7.55 3.18 -20.14
C ALA A 63 8.53 2.18 -20.77
N ALA A 64 8.60 0.96 -20.23
CA ALA A 64 9.45 -0.11 -20.77
C ALA A 64 9.05 -0.49 -22.19
N THR A 65 7.74 -0.60 -22.45
CA THR A 65 7.21 -0.89 -23.79
C THR A 65 7.54 0.24 -24.77
N GLY A 66 7.30 1.49 -24.37
CA GLY A 66 7.63 2.67 -25.17
C GLY A 66 9.12 2.74 -25.50
N LEU A 67 9.99 2.46 -24.51
CA LEU A 67 11.44 2.42 -24.72
C LEU A 67 11.85 1.29 -25.68
N ALA A 68 11.28 0.10 -25.53
CA ALA A 68 11.59 -1.04 -26.40
C ALA A 68 11.17 -0.77 -27.85
N VAL A 69 9.96 -0.24 -28.07
CA VAL A 69 9.47 0.14 -29.39
C VAL A 69 10.33 1.26 -29.98
N ARG A 70 10.65 2.29 -29.20
CA ARG A 70 11.52 3.38 -29.65
C ARG A 70 12.89 2.87 -30.08
N ARG A 71 13.50 1.99 -29.31
CA ARG A 71 14.81 1.40 -29.64
C ARG A 71 14.76 0.60 -30.94
N ARG A 72 13.73 -0.25 -31.12
CA ARG A 72 13.54 -1.00 -32.36
C ARG A 72 13.35 -0.08 -33.56
N ASN A 73 12.45 0.90 -33.44
CA ASN A 73 12.20 1.85 -34.51
C ASN A 73 13.45 2.64 -34.90
N LEU A 74 14.27 3.05 -33.93
CA LEU A 74 15.54 3.72 -34.22
C LEU A 74 16.53 2.79 -34.93
N ALA A 75 16.67 1.54 -34.50
CA ALA A 75 17.55 0.58 -35.16
C ALA A 75 17.11 0.26 -36.60
N ASP A 76 15.79 0.09 -36.80
CA ASP A 76 15.20 -0.13 -38.12
C ASP A 76 15.37 1.10 -39.00
N TRP A 77 15.19 2.29 -38.42
CA TRP A 77 15.42 3.56 -39.10
C TRP A 77 16.89 3.69 -39.52
N ASP A 78 17.84 3.46 -38.61
CA ASP A 78 19.29 3.58 -38.90
C ASP A 78 19.70 2.64 -40.04
N THR A 79 19.14 1.42 -40.00
CA THR A 79 19.35 0.42 -41.05
C THR A 79 18.76 0.85 -42.39
N ALA A 80 17.55 1.43 -42.40
CA ALA A 80 16.93 1.95 -43.61
C ALA A 80 17.71 3.15 -44.16
N TRP A 81 18.13 4.05 -43.28
CA TRP A 81 18.87 5.24 -43.64
C TRP A 81 20.24 4.92 -44.21
N ALA A 82 20.98 3.97 -43.63
CA ALA A 82 22.27 3.56 -44.17
C ALA A 82 22.17 3.13 -45.65
N ARG A 83 21.03 2.56 -46.07
CA ARG A 83 20.78 2.20 -47.48
C ARG A 83 20.39 3.38 -48.35
N THR A 84 19.62 4.34 -47.82
CA THR A 84 19.06 5.44 -48.61
C THR A 84 19.95 6.68 -48.64
N ALA A 85 20.64 7.00 -47.54
CA ALA A 85 21.43 8.20 -47.36
C ALA A 85 22.50 8.40 -48.46
N PRO A 86 23.27 7.37 -48.89
CA PRO A 86 24.32 7.56 -49.89
C PRO A 86 23.82 8.10 -51.24
N ARG A 87 22.57 7.82 -51.60
CA ARG A 87 21.96 8.33 -52.85
C ARG A 87 21.77 9.84 -52.84
N TRP A 88 21.71 10.45 -51.66
CA TRP A 88 21.37 11.86 -51.48
C TRP A 88 22.57 12.67 -50.96
N THR A 89 23.60 12.00 -50.42
CA THR A 89 24.79 12.65 -49.85
C THR A 89 26.03 12.56 -50.72
N THR A 90 26.03 11.76 -51.80
CA THR A 90 27.15 11.74 -52.74
C THR A 90 27.02 12.95 -53.68
N PRO A 91 27.99 13.89 -53.68
CA PRO A 91 28.03 14.96 -54.67
C PRO A 91 28.27 14.33 -56.05
N THR A 92 27.42 14.67 -57.02
CA THR A 92 27.68 14.41 -58.45
C THR A 92 28.92 15.13 -58.92
#